data_AF-A0A9X2S509-F1
#
_entry.id   AF-A0A9X2S509-F1
#
_cell.length_a   1.000
_cell.length_b   1.000
_cell.length_c   1.000
_cell.angle_alpha   90.00
_cell.angle_beta   90.00
_cell.angle_gamma   90.00
#
_symmetry.space_group_name_H-M   'P 1'
#
loop_
_entity.id
_entity.type
_entity.pdbx_description
1 polymer ?
#
loop_
_entity_poly.entity_id
_entity_poly.type
_entity_poly.pdbx_seq_one_letter_code
_entity_poly.pdbx_strand_id
1 'polypeptide(L)'
;MDKDIFNKLDIMDQIAFVNKKLKEGYSLSKLDNENIISSRKTVSNRFKKVGYELNKGSNQYENTIEIVKPKDKEIITTNTQKQESSKIVVR
;
A
#
# COMPACT_ATOMS: atom_id res chain seq x y z
N MET A 1 16.61 0.14 -13.27
CA MET A 1 16.17 0.62 -11.96
C MET A 1 16.38 -0.50 -10.97
N ASP A 2 16.99 -0.22 -9.83
CA ASP A 2 17.24 -1.19 -8.75
C ASP A 2 16.40 -0.85 -7.50
N LYS A 3 16.44 -1.76 -6.51
CA LYS A 3 15.71 -1.63 -5.25
C LYS A 3 16.02 -0.34 -4.47
N ASP A 4 17.25 0.14 -4.50
CA ASP A 4 17.64 1.31 -3.72
C ASP A 4 17.11 2.59 -4.34
N ILE A 5 17.14 2.69 -5.68
CA ILE A 5 16.48 3.77 -6.41
C ILE A 5 14.96 3.70 -6.19
N PHE A 6 14.37 2.50 -6.24
CA PHE A 6 12.93 2.32 -6.04
C PHE A 6 12.46 2.77 -4.65
N ASN A 7 13.22 2.43 -3.60
CA ASN A 7 12.86 2.81 -2.24
C ASN A 7 13.00 4.31 -1.94
N LYS A 8 13.72 5.06 -2.79
CA LYS A 8 13.86 6.52 -2.68
C LYS A 8 12.73 7.28 -3.36
N LEU A 9 11.95 6.63 -4.23
CA LEU A 9 10.77 7.24 -4.86
C LEU A 9 9.70 7.55 -3.81
N ASP A 10 8.88 8.58 -4.07
CA ASP A 10 7.66 8.76 -3.29
C ASP A 10 6.67 7.61 -3.53
N ILE A 11 5.70 7.49 -2.63
CA ILE A 11 4.78 6.35 -2.64
C ILE A 11 3.93 6.27 -3.94
N MET A 12 3.56 7.40 -4.52
CA MET A 12 2.77 7.46 -5.74
C MET A 12 3.61 7.06 -6.94
N ASP A 13 4.86 7.53 -7.00
CA ASP A 13 5.82 7.13 -8.02
C ASP A 13 6.16 5.63 -7.95
N GLN A 14 6.26 5.06 -6.75
CA GLN A 14 6.42 3.62 -6.59
C GLN A 14 5.21 2.84 -7.13
N ILE A 15 3.99 3.28 -6.84
CA ILE A 15 2.76 2.66 -7.35
C ILE A 15 2.70 2.77 -8.87
N ALA A 16 3.01 3.94 -9.44
CA ALA A 16 3.03 4.17 -10.88
C ALA A 16 4.07 3.26 -11.58
N PHE A 17 5.28 3.15 -11.01
CA PHE A 17 6.32 2.25 -11.50
C PHE A 17 5.85 0.79 -11.49
N VAL A 18 5.32 0.32 -10.36
CA VAL A 18 4.86 -1.06 -10.22
C VAL A 18 3.72 -1.34 -11.22
N ASN A 19 2.73 -0.45 -11.33
CA ASN A 19 1.62 -0.62 -12.26
C ASN A 19 2.08 -0.65 -13.72
N LYS A 20 3.06 0.18 -14.10
CA LYS A 20 3.69 0.11 -15.43
C LYS A 20 4.29 -1.28 -15.67
N LYS A 21 5.05 -1.82 -14.70
CA LYS A 21 5.66 -3.15 -14.81
C LYS A 21 4.63 -4.28 -14.86
N LEU A 22 3.56 -4.20 -14.09
CA LEU A 22 2.49 -5.19 -14.14
C LEU A 22 1.79 -5.21 -15.52
N LYS A 23 1.59 -4.03 -16.13
CA LYS A 23 1.07 -3.91 -17.50
C LYS A 23 2.02 -4.45 -18.56
N GLU A 24 3.32 -4.37 -18.33
CA GLU A 24 4.36 -5.01 -19.16
C GLU A 24 4.41 -6.54 -18.97
N GLY A 25 3.54 -7.13 -18.14
CA GLY A 25 3.45 -8.57 -17.90
C GLY A 25 4.36 -9.08 -16.77
N TYR A 26 5.01 -8.20 -16.01
CA TYR A 26 5.74 -8.62 -14.82
C TYR A 26 4.78 -8.97 -13.69
N SER A 27 5.23 -9.82 -12.78
CA SER A 27 4.59 -10.01 -11.48
C SER A 27 5.43 -9.36 -10.39
N LEU A 28 4.83 -9.03 -9.25
CA LEU A 28 5.60 -8.57 -8.09
C LEU A 28 6.67 -9.58 -7.65
N SER A 29 6.38 -10.88 -7.75
CA SER A 29 7.36 -11.91 -7.43
C SER A 29 8.57 -11.85 -8.36
N LYS A 30 8.36 -11.55 -9.65
CA LYS A 30 9.47 -11.36 -10.61
C LYS A 30 10.30 -10.13 -10.24
N LEU A 31 9.65 -9.01 -9.94
CA LEU A 31 10.35 -7.77 -9.54
C LEU A 31 11.13 -7.93 -8.22
N ASP A 32 10.61 -8.72 -7.27
CA ASP A 32 11.27 -9.09 -6.01
C ASP A 32 12.50 -9.97 -6.27
N ASN A 33 12.34 -11.04 -7.05
CA ASN A 33 13.42 -11.95 -7.42
C ASN A 33 14.55 -11.24 -8.21
N GLU A 34 14.21 -10.23 -9.00
CA GLU A 34 15.18 -9.41 -9.75
C GLU A 34 15.78 -8.27 -8.89
N ASN A 35 15.44 -8.17 -7.61
CA ASN A 35 15.90 -7.14 -6.68
C ASN A 35 15.68 -5.70 -7.22
N ILE A 36 14.57 -5.51 -7.95
CA ILE A 36 14.12 -4.21 -8.48
C ILE A 36 13.28 -3.45 -7.46
N ILE A 37 12.53 -4.18 -6.63
CA ILE A 37 11.71 -3.64 -5.54
C ILE A 37 12.16 -4.21 -4.20
N SER A 38 11.64 -3.62 -3.11
CA SER A 38 11.62 -4.33 -1.83
C SER A 38 10.73 -5.58 -1.93
N SER A 39 10.82 -6.50 -0.97
CA SER A 39 10.06 -7.75 -1.04
C SER A 39 8.59 -7.53 -1.38
N ARG A 40 7.99 -8.44 -2.16
CA ARG A 40 6.58 -8.36 -2.59
C ARG A 40 5.66 -8.04 -1.41
N LYS A 41 5.86 -8.72 -0.27
CA LYS A 41 5.09 -8.51 0.96
C LYS A 41 5.23 -7.07 1.48
N THR A 42 6.44 -6.53 1.48
CA THR A 42 6.71 -5.15 1.92
C THR A 42 6.00 -4.15 1.04
N VAL A 43 6.11 -4.29 -0.29
CA VAL A 43 5.47 -3.40 -1.26
C VAL A 43 3.95 -3.47 -1.15
N SER A 44 3.36 -4.67 -1.12
CA SER A 44 1.91 -4.84 -0.95
C SER A 44 1.40 -4.22 0.35
N ASN A 45 2.10 -4.44 1.47
CA ASN A 45 1.73 -3.84 2.76
C ASN A 45 1.86 -2.31 2.73
N ARG A 46 2.90 -1.79 2.09
CA ARG A 46 3.14 -0.34 1.93
C ARG A 46 2.01 0.31 1.15
N PHE A 47 1.60 -0.28 0.03
CA PHE A 47 0.53 0.24 -0.82
C PHE A 47 -0.84 0.16 -0.14
N LYS A 48 -1.11 -0.96 0.55
CA LYS A 48 -2.34 -1.13 1.35
C LYS A 48 -2.50 -0.04 2.42
N LYS A 49 -1.41 0.38 3.08
CA LYS A 49 -1.43 1.46 4.09
C LYS A 49 -1.86 2.81 3.53
N VAL A 50 -1.65 3.06 2.24
CA VAL A 50 -2.08 4.30 1.56
C VAL A 50 -3.35 4.11 0.74
N GLY A 51 -4.09 3.03 0.97
CA GLY A 51 -5.37 2.79 0.30
C GLY A 51 -5.25 2.25 -1.11
N TYR A 52 -4.19 1.49 -1.42
CA TYR A 52 -4.06 0.82 -2.71
C TYR A 52 -4.02 -0.69 -2.57
N GLU A 53 -4.84 -1.40 -3.34
CA GLU A 53 -4.84 -2.85 -3.40
C GLU A 53 -4.71 -3.35 -4.83
N LEU A 54 -4.07 -4.53 -5.00
CA LEU A 54 -3.88 -5.14 -6.30
C LEU A 54 -5.22 -5.71 -6.80
N ASN A 55 -5.76 -5.12 -7.86
CA ASN A 55 -6.90 -5.68 -8.57
C ASN A 55 -6.40 -6.77 -9.52
N LYS A 56 -6.90 -8.01 -9.32
CA LYS A 56 -6.51 -9.18 -10.12
C LYS A 56 -7.05 -9.14 -11.55
N GLY A 57 -8.19 -8.49 -11.77
CA GLY A 57 -8.81 -8.38 -13.09
C GLY A 57 -8.08 -7.40 -14.00
N SER A 58 -7.68 -6.24 -13.46
CA SER A 58 -6.92 -5.22 -14.20
C SER A 58 -5.40 -5.38 -14.09
N ASN A 59 -4.93 -6.29 -13.23
CA ASN A 59 -3.52 -6.53 -12.93
C ASN A 59 -2.74 -5.25 -12.57
N GLN A 60 -3.34 -4.40 -11.74
CA GLN A 60 -2.73 -3.16 -11.26
C GLN A 60 -3.22 -2.82 -9.86
N TYR A 61 -2.43 -2.04 -9.14
CA TYR A 61 -2.85 -1.44 -7.88
C TYR A 61 -3.81 -0.28 -8.15
N GLU A 62 -4.96 -0.33 -7.50
CA GLU A 62 -6.04 0.65 -7.63
C GLU A 62 -6.35 1.25 -6.27
N ASN A 63 -6.78 2.50 -6.28
CA ASN A 63 -7.16 3.19 -5.05
C ASN A 63 -8.49 2.59 -4.53
N THR A 64 -8.49 2.13 -3.29
CA THR A 64 -9.65 1.53 -2.61
C THR A 64 -10.31 2.47 -1.60
N ILE A 65 -9.75 3.66 -1.40
CA ILE A 65 -10.32 4.70 -0.54
C ILE A 65 -10.95 5.75 -1.46
N GLU A 66 -12.26 5.93 -1.39
CA GLU A 66 -12.89 7.11 -1.98
C GLU A 66 -12.27 8.36 -1.32
N ILE A 67 -11.43 9.08 -2.06
CA ILE A 67 -10.82 10.31 -1.56
C ILE A 67 -11.93 11.35 -1.47
N VAL A 68 -12.52 11.51 -0.29
CA VAL A 68 -13.08 12.80 0.13
C VAL A 68 -11.88 13.73 0.22
N LYS A 69 -11.67 14.57 -0.80
CA LYS A 69 -10.50 15.48 -0.88
C LYS A 69 -10.43 16.30 0.41
N PRO A 70 -9.41 16.13 1.28
CA PRO A 70 -9.21 17.04 2.38
C PRO A 70 -8.66 18.32 1.77
N LYS A 71 -9.43 19.42 1.84
CA LYS A 71 -8.82 20.74 1.88
C LYS A 71 -8.01 20.78 3.17
N ASP A 72 -6.69 20.90 2.98
CA ASP A 72 -5.70 21.28 3.99
C ASP A 72 -5.44 20.29 5.14
N LYS A 73 -4.24 19.69 5.04
CA LYS A 73 -3.38 19.12 6.09
C LYS A 73 -4.01 18.92 7.48
N GLU A 74 -4.34 17.67 7.82
CA GLU A 74 -4.10 17.13 9.17
C GLU A 74 -4.07 15.60 9.12
N ILE A 75 -2.90 15.02 9.43
CA ILE A 75 -2.72 13.57 9.54
C ILE A 75 -3.27 13.16 10.91
N ILE A 76 -4.51 12.68 10.96
CA ILE A 76 -5.02 12.01 12.16
C ILE A 76 -4.68 10.53 12.04
N THR A 77 -3.65 10.10 12.77
CA THR A 77 -3.32 8.69 12.96
C THR A 77 -4.27 8.13 14.01
N THR A 78 -5.34 7.44 13.59
CA THR A 78 -6.13 6.62 14.52
C THR A 78 -5.41 5.29 14.74
N ASN A 79 -4.62 5.25 15.81
CA ASN A 79 -4.17 4.02 16.44
C ASN A 79 -5.40 3.23 16.93
N THR A 80 -5.75 2.14 16.25
CA THR A 80 -6.61 1.12 16.86
C THR A 80 -5.73 0.09 17.54
N GLN A 81 -5.42 0.33 18.82
CA GLN A 81 -4.97 -0.72 19.72
C GLN A 81 -6.09 -1.07 20.71
N LYS A 82 -6.43 -2.36 20.66
CA LYS A 82 -6.75 -3.24 21.79
C LYS A 82 -8.21 -3.34 22.26
N GLN A 83 -8.82 -4.46 21.86
CA GLN A 83 -9.86 -5.16 22.61
C GLN A 83 -9.36 -5.49 24.02
N GLU A 84 -10.15 -5.22 25.05
CA GLU A 84 -10.36 -6.16 26.16
C GLU A 84 -11.61 -5.79 26.97
N SER A 85 -12.54 -6.75 26.99
CA SER A 85 -13.74 -6.92 27.81
C SER A 85 -13.47 -6.63 29.31
N SER A 86 -14.36 -6.07 30.14
CA SER A 86 -15.50 -6.79 30.73
C SER A 86 -16.31 -5.95 31.73
N LYS A 87 -17.64 -6.15 31.68
CA LYS A 87 -18.67 -6.21 32.74
C LYS A 87 -19.09 -4.96 33.53
N ILE A 88 -20.34 -4.58 33.22
CA ILE A 88 -21.35 -3.84 33.99
C ILE A 88 -21.69 -4.56 35.31
N VAL A 89 -21.84 -3.83 36.42
CA VAL A 89 -22.97 -3.99 37.38
C VAL A 89 -23.29 -2.63 38.01
N VAL A 90 -24.57 -2.26 37.91
CA VAL A 90 -25.25 -1.13 38.55
C VAL A 90 -25.84 -1.62 39.88
N ARG A 91 -25.67 -0.86 40.96
CA ARG A 91 -26.71 -0.43 41.91
C ARG A 91 -26.14 0.47 43.00
#